data_AF-A0A6V7XQA0-F1
#
_entry.id   AF-A0A6V7XQA0-F1
#
_cell.length_a   1.000
_cell.length_b   1.000
_cell.length_c   1.000
_cell.angle_alpha   90.00
_cell.angle_beta   90.00
_cell.angle_gamma   90.00
#
_symmetry.space_group_name_H-M   'P 1'
#
loop_
_entity.id
_entity.type
_entity.pdbx_description
1 polymer ?
#
loop_
_entity_poly.entity_id
_entity_poly.type
_entity_poly.pdbx_seq_one_letter_code
_entity_poly.pdbx_strand_id
1 'polypeptide(L)'
;MALVNGLYVVQGEANAVLALLRKFRRSQTRQQLPLLDEHNPLLRNFADLRDVLNKVNDLSEIQFDTFISPFLEVIKSDATDGPITARALSAIEKFISYGLLSFSNIRIAGAVQSISDAVTKAKFIGTSKAGIDECTLRSLVLSPGGRHLSNATVCEILQCCFRIGLEQLLPELLRVAAESALADMCRHLFAAMPTFEQDIRMGLKELMRFLIALCNPHDRTNLPQMILMGLHLLTVAFETGNEFLRENDSILPLLEDELSHTLLQLLGTQKLKIFAATNRVCFLLFETLRPHLKFQMEAYFIKLSQIISSNAHPTQLQQQKIIEQQNGGGRTTNNNNITSSYELRELALEALVDMWRLPNLVSELYLNYDCSLYCSNLFEDLVRNLLENAFPSGPLLSTHILSVDTVLTVVDFIERNCTARQQQQRSIALARSLDGLSTDEFAGKIGSESKGDFNETVASAISSHISNHPESTNQLSPPTLAELISVKKQKRLMTEGTDLFNRHSRKKELNFFVKRDC
;
A
#
# COMPACT_ATOMS: atom_id res chain seq x y z
N MET A 1 -35.71 -7.23 0.86
CA MET A 1 -35.68 -6.68 2.24
C MET A 1 -37.01 -6.02 2.50
N ALA A 2 -37.61 -6.20 3.68
CA ALA A 2 -38.88 -5.58 4.05
C ALA A 2 -38.80 -4.06 3.85
N LEU A 3 -39.84 -3.46 3.26
CA LEU A 3 -39.99 -2.01 3.10
C LEU A 3 -39.95 -1.37 4.48
N VAL A 4 -38.76 -0.92 4.90
CA VAL A 4 -38.66 0.10 5.93
C VAL A 4 -39.52 1.25 5.43
N ASN A 5 -40.58 1.60 6.17
CA ASN A 5 -41.42 2.71 5.79
C ASN A 5 -40.57 3.99 5.90
N GLY A 6 -39.98 4.39 4.77
CA GLY A 6 -39.01 5.49 4.69
C GLY A 6 -39.57 6.79 5.23
N LEU A 7 -40.89 6.97 5.15
CA LEU A 7 -41.61 8.13 5.66
C LEU A 7 -41.47 8.23 7.19
N TYR A 8 -41.61 7.13 7.93
CA TYR A 8 -41.41 7.11 9.38
C TYR A 8 -39.94 7.28 9.79
N VAL A 9 -39.00 6.80 8.95
CA VAL A 9 -37.57 7.04 9.20
C VAL A 9 -37.25 8.52 9.08
N VAL A 10 -37.63 9.17 7.98
CA VAL A 10 -37.39 10.60 7.76
C VAL A 10 -38.09 11.42 8.83
N GLN A 11 -39.34 11.10 9.17
CA GLN A 11 -40.09 11.78 10.22
C GLN A 11 -39.45 11.61 11.60
N GLY A 12 -38.97 10.40 11.93
CA GLY A 12 -38.27 10.10 13.18
C GLY A 12 -36.97 10.91 13.32
N GLU A 13 -36.16 10.95 12.27
CA GLU A 13 -34.90 11.71 12.26
C GLU A 13 -35.15 13.23 12.28
N ALA A 14 -36.14 13.73 11.54
CA ALA A 14 -36.54 15.14 11.55
C ALA A 14 -36.96 15.57 12.96
N ASN A 15 -37.78 14.76 13.66
CA ASN A 15 -38.18 15.04 15.03
C ASN A 15 -37.00 15.04 16.01
N ALA A 16 -36.02 14.15 15.82
CA ALA A 16 -34.82 14.09 16.65
C ALA A 16 -33.94 15.35 16.51
N VAL A 17 -33.70 15.82 15.27
CA VAL A 17 -32.97 17.06 15.01
C VAL A 17 -33.73 18.27 15.56
N LEU A 18 -35.04 18.34 15.31
CA LEU A 18 -35.91 19.42 15.79
C LEU A 18 -35.93 19.52 17.32
N ALA A 19 -35.92 18.38 18.02
CA ALA A 19 -35.85 18.35 19.48
C ALA A 19 -34.54 18.96 20.01
N LEU A 20 -33.40 18.69 19.34
CA LEU A 20 -32.11 19.26 19.71
C LEU A 20 -32.04 20.77 19.40
N LEU A 21 -32.51 21.20 18.23
CA LEU A 21 -32.59 22.63 17.87
C LEU A 21 -33.40 23.44 18.90
N ARG A 22 -34.55 22.90 19.32
CA ARG A 22 -35.38 23.52 20.38
C ARG A 22 -34.66 23.57 21.73
N LYS A 23 -33.94 22.49 22.09
CA LYS A 23 -33.17 22.42 23.35
C LYS A 23 -32.00 23.41 23.37
N PHE A 24 -31.23 23.47 22.29
CA PHE A 24 -30.08 24.38 22.15
C PHE A 24 -30.50 25.84 22.29
N ARG A 25 -31.59 26.22 21.60
CA ARG A 25 -32.16 27.56 21.67
C ARG A 25 -32.64 27.92 23.08
N ARG A 26 -33.34 27.02 23.78
CA ARG A 26 -33.74 27.25 25.19
C ARG A 26 -32.53 27.53 26.09
N SER A 27 -31.37 26.96 25.78
CA SER A 27 -30.13 27.21 26.52
C SER A 27 -29.53 28.59 26.20
N GLN A 28 -29.58 29.03 24.93
CA GLN A 28 -29.13 30.37 24.51
C GLN A 28 -30.03 31.49 25.03
N THR A 29 -31.36 31.32 25.00
CA THR A 29 -32.33 32.32 25.46
C THR A 29 -32.29 32.56 26.98
N ARG A 30 -31.57 31.73 27.75
CA ARG A 30 -31.27 32.03 29.16
C ARG A 30 -30.30 33.21 29.35
N GLN A 31 -29.65 33.68 28.28
CA GLN A 31 -28.70 34.81 28.31
C GLN A 31 -29.19 36.10 27.62
N GLN A 32 -30.30 36.11 26.86
CA GLN A 32 -30.88 37.32 26.23
C GLN A 32 -32.41 37.26 26.07
N LEU A 33 -33.07 38.44 26.08
CA LEU A 33 -34.53 38.65 26.05
C LEU A 33 -35.26 37.94 24.88
N PRO A 34 -36.53 37.52 25.08
CA PRO A 34 -37.29 36.74 24.10
C PRO A 34 -37.82 37.64 22.96
N LEU A 35 -37.16 37.64 21.81
CA LEU A 35 -37.72 38.18 20.57
C LEU A 35 -38.01 37.05 19.57
N LEU A 36 -39.30 36.95 19.23
CA LEU A 36 -40.00 36.28 18.13
C LEU A 36 -39.54 34.87 17.71
N ASP A 37 -40.30 33.88 18.20
CA ASP A 37 -40.27 32.45 17.84
C ASP A 37 -40.35 32.13 16.33
N GLU A 38 -40.81 33.06 15.49
CA GLU A 38 -41.16 32.83 14.08
C GLU A 38 -40.01 33.00 13.06
N HIS A 39 -38.85 33.53 13.47
CA HIS A 39 -37.81 33.94 12.51
C HIS A 39 -36.65 32.95 12.35
N ASN A 40 -36.67 31.78 13.01
CA ASN A 40 -35.59 30.80 12.82
C ASN A 40 -35.84 29.96 11.55
N PRO A 41 -35.05 30.14 10.47
CA PRO A 41 -35.28 29.45 9.21
C PRO A 41 -35.16 27.93 9.35
N LEU A 42 -34.27 27.42 10.20
CA LEU A 42 -34.08 25.97 10.39
C LEU A 42 -35.33 25.32 11.00
N LEU A 43 -35.93 25.93 12.02
CA LEU A 43 -37.16 25.40 12.63
C LEU A 43 -38.34 25.42 11.65
N ARG A 44 -38.41 26.45 10.81
CA ARG A 44 -39.43 26.57 9.76
C ARG A 44 -39.26 25.48 8.70
N ASN A 45 -38.04 25.22 8.23
CA ASN A 45 -37.78 24.19 7.22
C ASN A 45 -38.24 22.79 7.67
N PHE A 46 -38.04 22.44 8.95
CA PHE A 46 -38.53 21.17 9.48
C PHE A 46 -40.06 21.14 9.71
N ALA A 47 -40.67 22.30 9.97
CA ALA A 47 -42.14 22.39 10.03
C ALA A 47 -42.74 22.20 8.63
N ASP A 48 -42.18 22.86 7.62
CA ASP A 48 -42.58 22.73 6.22
C ASP A 48 -42.40 21.27 5.74
N LEU A 49 -41.26 20.65 6.05
CA LEU A 49 -41.01 19.23 5.74
C LEU A 49 -42.07 18.31 6.38
N ARG A 50 -42.39 18.51 7.66
CA ARG A 50 -43.41 17.72 8.34
C ARG A 50 -44.77 17.85 7.66
N ASP A 51 -45.13 19.05 7.22
CA ASP A 51 -46.42 19.31 6.57
C ASP A 51 -46.46 18.68 5.16
N VAL A 52 -45.33 18.57 4.47
CA VAL A 52 -45.20 17.79 3.22
C VAL A 52 -45.31 16.29 3.49
N LEU A 53 -44.58 15.76 4.47
CA LEU A 53 -44.59 14.32 4.81
C LEU A 53 -45.98 13.85 5.24
N ASN A 54 -46.76 14.68 5.93
CA ASN A 54 -48.13 14.35 6.35
C ASN A 54 -49.15 14.30 5.19
N LYS A 55 -48.82 14.86 4.02
CA LYS A 55 -49.72 14.91 2.84
C LYS A 55 -49.50 13.75 1.87
N VAL A 56 -48.45 12.96 2.08
CA VAL A 56 -47.96 11.96 1.13
C VAL A 56 -48.03 10.58 1.77
N ASN A 57 -48.33 9.55 0.96
CA ASN A 57 -48.44 8.16 1.45
C ASN A 57 -47.13 7.36 1.28
N ASP A 58 -46.31 7.72 0.29
CA ASP A 58 -45.03 7.08 0.01
C ASP A 58 -43.91 8.09 -0.24
N LEU A 59 -42.72 7.83 0.31
CA LEU A 59 -41.55 8.69 0.14
C LEU A 59 -41.13 8.83 -1.34
N SER A 60 -41.48 7.86 -2.18
CA SER A 60 -41.21 7.91 -3.63
C SER A 60 -41.90 9.06 -4.38
N GLU A 61 -42.98 9.62 -3.81
CA GLU A 61 -43.73 10.76 -4.37
C GLU A 61 -43.03 12.11 -4.12
N ILE A 62 -42.02 12.13 -3.23
CA ILE A 62 -41.29 13.33 -2.82
C ILE A 62 -39.94 13.38 -3.52
N GLN A 63 -39.52 14.56 -3.98
CA GLN A 63 -38.16 14.74 -4.52
C GLN A 63 -37.13 14.62 -3.39
N PHE A 64 -35.97 14.03 -3.71
CA PHE A 64 -34.89 13.84 -2.75
C PHE A 64 -34.54 15.14 -2.00
N ASP A 65 -34.31 16.24 -2.72
CA ASP A 65 -33.92 17.52 -2.11
C ASP A 65 -34.94 18.05 -1.10
N THR A 66 -36.24 17.76 -1.27
CA THR A 66 -37.30 18.23 -0.38
C THR A 66 -37.14 17.72 1.05
N PHE A 67 -36.73 16.46 1.23
CA PHE A 67 -36.56 15.89 2.56
C PHE A 67 -35.12 15.93 3.08
N ILE A 68 -34.14 16.14 2.21
CA ILE A 68 -32.72 16.18 2.58
C ILE A 68 -32.28 17.62 2.92
N SER A 69 -32.74 18.64 2.18
CA SER A 69 -32.31 20.05 2.34
C SER A 69 -32.39 20.57 3.78
N PRO A 70 -33.47 20.33 4.56
CA PRO A 70 -33.55 20.79 5.95
C PRO A 70 -32.41 20.27 6.84
N PHE A 71 -31.95 19.03 6.60
CA PHE A 71 -30.80 18.46 7.31
C PHE A 71 -29.48 19.06 6.82
N LEU A 72 -29.33 19.27 5.51
CA LEU A 72 -28.12 19.89 4.94
C LEU A 72 -27.94 21.34 5.38
N GLU A 73 -29.03 22.09 5.53
CA GLU A 73 -29.01 23.46 6.04
C GLU A 73 -28.59 23.52 7.50
N VAL A 74 -29.00 22.54 8.32
CA VAL A 74 -28.46 22.39 9.68
C VAL A 74 -26.95 22.16 9.66
N ILE A 75 -26.48 21.25 8.80
CA ILE A 75 -25.05 20.91 8.71
C ILE A 75 -24.19 22.12 8.29
N LYS A 76 -24.70 22.96 7.39
CA LYS A 76 -24.01 24.17 6.91
C LYS A 76 -24.14 25.37 7.84
N SER A 77 -25.01 25.33 8.84
CA SER A 77 -25.36 26.52 9.63
C SER A 77 -24.37 26.81 10.76
N ASP A 78 -23.87 28.05 10.80
CA ASP A 78 -23.07 28.59 11.90
C ASP A 78 -23.87 28.78 13.21
N ALA A 79 -25.20 28.66 13.17
CA ALA A 79 -26.08 28.82 14.31
C ALA A 79 -26.40 27.49 15.03
N THR A 80 -25.64 26.43 14.76
CA THR A 80 -25.84 25.09 15.33
C THR A 80 -24.60 24.64 16.11
N ASP A 81 -24.77 23.66 17.01
CA ASP A 81 -23.68 23.06 17.79
C ASP A 81 -23.35 21.64 17.32
N GLY A 82 -22.20 21.12 17.75
CA GLY A 82 -21.71 19.79 17.34
C GLY A 82 -22.74 18.66 17.51
N PRO A 83 -23.47 18.55 18.64
CA PRO A 83 -24.51 17.55 18.82
C PRO A 83 -25.68 17.64 17.82
N ILE A 84 -26.10 18.84 17.44
CA ILE A 84 -27.14 19.03 16.42
C ILE A 84 -26.62 18.60 15.04
N THR A 85 -25.43 19.08 14.66
CA THR A 85 -24.80 18.76 13.37
C THR A 85 -24.55 17.26 13.21
N ALA A 86 -24.01 16.60 14.25
CA ALA A 86 -23.80 15.15 14.25
C ALA A 86 -25.11 14.37 14.12
N ARG A 87 -26.21 14.87 14.71
CA ARG A 87 -27.53 14.22 14.55
C ARG A 87 -28.04 14.35 13.12
N ALA A 88 -27.87 15.51 12.49
CA ALA A 88 -28.24 15.72 11.10
C ALA A 88 -27.40 14.84 10.15
N LEU A 89 -26.10 14.71 10.39
CA LEU A 89 -25.21 13.81 9.63
C LEU A 89 -25.61 12.34 9.78
N SER A 90 -25.91 11.88 11.00
CA SER A 90 -26.42 10.51 11.23
C SER A 90 -27.71 10.22 10.48
N ALA A 91 -28.59 11.22 10.35
CA ALA A 91 -29.82 11.08 9.58
C ALA A 91 -29.52 10.87 8.08
N ILE A 92 -28.62 11.68 7.51
CA ILE A 92 -28.18 11.54 6.12
C ILE A 92 -27.53 10.18 5.88
N GLU A 93 -26.65 9.74 6.78
CA GLU A 93 -26.03 8.41 6.72
C GLU A 93 -27.09 7.31 6.67
N LYS A 94 -28.09 7.34 7.56
CA LYS A 94 -29.20 6.37 7.54
C LYS A 94 -29.98 6.41 6.24
N PHE A 95 -30.21 7.58 5.66
CA PHE A 95 -30.92 7.70 4.38
C PHE A 95 -30.14 7.03 3.24
N ILE A 96 -28.81 7.13 3.26
CA ILE A 96 -27.91 6.43 2.33
C ILE A 96 -27.94 4.91 2.62
N SER A 97 -27.67 4.49 3.86
CA SER A 97 -27.53 3.08 4.24
C SER A 97 -28.82 2.28 4.11
N TYR A 98 -29.98 2.90 4.36
CA TYR A 98 -31.29 2.25 4.21
C TYR A 98 -31.80 2.26 2.77
N GLY A 99 -31.05 2.87 1.84
CA GLY A 99 -31.43 2.94 0.42
C GLY A 99 -32.63 3.85 0.17
N LEU A 100 -32.91 4.81 1.06
CA LEU A 100 -33.94 5.83 0.82
C LEU A 100 -33.55 6.74 -0.35
N LEU A 101 -32.25 6.91 -0.55
CA LEU A 101 -31.64 7.54 -1.71
C LEU A 101 -31.39 6.48 -2.79
N SER A 102 -32.40 6.21 -3.63
CA SER A 102 -32.24 5.24 -4.72
C SER A 102 -31.26 5.74 -5.78
N PHE A 103 -30.04 5.20 -5.75
CA PHE A 103 -28.94 5.59 -6.65
C PHE A 103 -29.13 5.14 -8.12
N SER A 104 -30.17 4.35 -8.40
CA SER A 104 -30.58 4.03 -9.78
C SER A 104 -31.42 5.12 -10.43
N ASN A 105 -31.89 6.10 -9.66
CA ASN A 105 -32.71 7.19 -10.17
C ASN A 105 -31.83 8.29 -10.79
N ILE A 106 -32.10 8.68 -12.04
CA ILE A 106 -31.36 9.74 -12.75
C ILE A 106 -31.36 11.09 -12.03
N ARG A 107 -32.37 11.35 -11.19
CA ARG A 107 -32.50 12.60 -10.43
C ARG A 107 -31.64 12.65 -9.16
N ILE A 108 -30.95 11.56 -8.81
CA ILE A 108 -30.17 11.48 -7.57
C ILE A 108 -28.90 12.34 -7.57
N ALA A 109 -28.37 12.68 -8.76
CA ALA A 109 -27.12 13.42 -8.89
C ALA A 109 -27.14 14.77 -8.18
N GLY A 110 -28.25 15.53 -8.26
CA GLY A 110 -28.40 16.81 -7.56
C GLY A 110 -28.38 16.67 -6.04
N ALA A 111 -29.01 15.62 -5.52
CA ALA A 111 -29.02 15.32 -4.08
C ALA A 111 -27.64 14.87 -3.60
N VAL A 112 -26.95 14.01 -4.35
CA VAL A 112 -25.59 13.55 -4.05
C VAL A 112 -24.60 14.73 -4.04
N GLN A 113 -24.71 15.66 -5.00
CA GLN A 113 -23.92 16.87 -5.01
C GLN A 113 -24.21 17.75 -3.79
N SER A 114 -25.48 17.98 -3.48
CA SER A 114 -25.89 18.79 -2.33
C SER A 114 -25.42 18.22 -0.99
N ILE A 115 -25.47 16.88 -0.84
CA ILE A 115 -24.92 16.19 0.33
C ILE A 115 -23.42 16.41 0.40
N SER A 116 -22.69 16.15 -0.69
CA SER A 116 -21.24 16.31 -0.74
C SER A 116 -20.81 17.72 -0.34
N ASP A 117 -21.43 18.74 -0.95
CA ASP A 117 -21.20 20.15 -0.67
C ASP A 117 -21.44 20.52 0.80
N ALA A 118 -22.52 20.00 1.40
CA ALA A 118 -22.85 20.30 2.79
C ALA A 118 -21.84 19.66 3.76
N VAL A 119 -21.45 18.41 3.50
CA VAL A 119 -20.57 17.66 4.39
C VAL A 119 -19.10 18.13 4.27
N THR A 120 -18.62 18.50 3.08
CA THR A 120 -17.24 19.04 2.90
C THR A 120 -17.05 20.42 3.54
N LYS A 121 -18.13 21.22 3.62
CA LYS A 121 -18.17 22.57 4.19
C LYS A 121 -18.59 22.61 5.67
N ALA A 122 -18.96 21.47 6.26
CA ALA A 122 -19.39 21.40 7.66
C ALA A 122 -18.27 21.86 8.62
N LYS A 123 -18.63 22.68 9.62
CA LYS A 123 -17.70 23.12 10.67
C LYS A 123 -17.71 22.11 11.81
N PHE A 124 -16.63 21.34 11.93
CA PHE A 124 -16.46 20.37 13.00
C PHE A 124 -15.93 21.07 14.26
N ILE A 125 -16.83 21.53 15.12
CA ILE A 125 -16.48 22.11 16.42
C ILE A 125 -16.37 20.96 17.43
N GLY A 126 -15.19 20.80 18.03
CA GLY A 126 -14.73 19.67 18.85
C GLY A 126 -15.59 19.28 20.05
N THR A 127 -16.78 18.74 19.79
CA THR A 127 -17.60 18.08 20.79
C THR A 127 -17.30 16.59 20.77
N SER A 128 -17.25 15.99 21.95
CA SER A 128 -16.67 14.69 22.29
C SER A 128 -17.33 13.43 21.68
N LYS A 129 -18.10 13.57 20.58
CA LYS A 129 -18.72 12.46 19.82
C LYS A 129 -18.30 12.50 18.35
N ALA A 130 -17.00 12.49 18.15
CA ALA A 130 -16.31 12.76 16.89
C ALA A 130 -16.19 11.52 15.97
N GLY A 131 -17.29 10.79 15.71
CA GLY A 131 -17.22 9.54 14.91
C GLY A 131 -18.38 9.31 13.92
N ILE A 132 -19.35 10.22 13.85
CA ILE A 132 -20.55 10.05 13.00
C ILE A 132 -20.37 10.72 11.62
N ASP A 133 -19.54 11.76 11.58
CA ASP A 133 -19.53 12.72 10.49
C ASP A 133 -18.81 12.21 9.24
N GLU A 134 -17.85 11.32 9.46
CA GLU A 134 -16.95 10.81 8.43
C GLU A 134 -17.45 9.49 7.81
N CYS A 135 -18.21 8.70 8.58
CA CYS A 135 -18.96 7.57 8.05
C CYS A 135 -19.88 8.00 6.91
N THR A 136 -20.38 9.25 6.91
CA THR A 136 -21.25 9.78 5.86
C THR A 136 -20.51 10.01 4.54
N LEU A 137 -19.32 10.64 4.55
CA LEU A 137 -18.51 10.85 3.32
C LEU A 137 -18.02 9.52 2.75
N ARG A 138 -17.50 8.65 3.64
CA ARG A 138 -17.10 7.29 3.29
C ARG A 138 -18.25 6.51 2.68
N SER A 139 -19.43 6.54 3.31
CA SER A 139 -20.61 5.84 2.79
C SER A 139 -21.07 6.41 1.46
N LEU A 140 -20.99 7.72 1.25
CA LEU A 140 -21.38 8.33 -0.03
C LEU A 140 -20.46 7.87 -1.17
N VAL A 141 -19.14 7.96 -0.98
CA VAL A 141 -18.15 7.57 -2.00
C VAL A 141 -18.16 6.07 -2.28
N LEU A 142 -18.31 5.23 -1.25
CA LEU A 142 -18.29 3.77 -1.40
C LEU A 142 -19.65 3.17 -1.79
N SER A 143 -20.73 3.95 -1.76
CA SER A 143 -22.05 3.51 -2.22
C SER A 143 -22.16 3.56 -3.75
N PRO A 144 -23.20 2.94 -4.35
CA PRO A 144 -23.52 3.15 -5.77
C PRO A 144 -23.75 4.63 -6.13
N GLY A 145 -24.01 5.50 -5.14
CA GLY A 145 -24.07 6.94 -5.29
C GLY A 145 -22.75 7.59 -5.72
N GLY A 146 -21.61 6.96 -5.44
CA GLY A 146 -20.29 7.44 -5.85
C GLY A 146 -20.14 7.62 -7.37
N ARG A 147 -20.90 6.86 -8.18
CA ARG A 147 -20.93 6.99 -9.65
C ARG A 147 -21.50 8.32 -10.14
N HIS A 148 -22.26 9.01 -9.29
CA HIS A 148 -22.88 10.31 -9.60
C HIS A 148 -22.04 11.49 -9.09
N LEU A 149 -20.90 11.23 -8.44
CA LEU A 149 -19.98 12.29 -8.01
C LEU A 149 -19.13 12.77 -9.17
N SER A 150 -18.96 14.09 -9.29
CA SER A 150 -17.98 14.66 -10.21
C SER A 150 -16.56 14.45 -9.68
N ASN A 151 -15.56 14.43 -10.57
CA ASN A 151 -14.15 14.35 -10.18
C ASN A 151 -13.75 15.46 -9.21
N ALA A 152 -14.24 16.69 -9.43
CA ALA A 152 -13.99 17.82 -8.54
C ALA A 152 -14.53 17.56 -7.13
N THR A 153 -15.73 17.00 -7.02
CA THR A 153 -16.35 16.65 -5.74
C THR A 153 -15.62 15.53 -5.02
N VAL A 154 -15.16 14.50 -5.74
CA VAL A 154 -14.29 13.45 -5.15
C VAL A 154 -13.01 14.06 -4.58
N CYS A 155 -12.37 14.98 -5.31
CA CYS A 155 -11.19 15.69 -4.83
C CYS A 155 -11.48 16.53 -3.58
N GLU A 156 -12.61 17.25 -3.53
CA GLU A 156 -13.02 18.01 -2.35
C GLU A 156 -13.28 17.11 -1.13
N ILE A 157 -13.88 15.94 -1.34
CA ILE A 157 -14.11 14.94 -0.29
C ILE A 157 -12.77 14.42 0.24
N LEU A 158 -11.85 14.03 -0.65
CA LEU A 158 -10.50 13.58 -0.27
C LEU A 158 -9.76 14.68 0.51
N GLN A 159 -9.76 15.93 0.03
CA GLN A 159 -9.15 17.07 0.72
C GLN A 159 -9.77 17.30 2.10
N CYS A 160 -11.09 17.16 2.24
CA CYS A 160 -11.76 17.27 3.53
C CYS A 160 -11.30 16.16 4.50
N CYS A 161 -11.25 14.91 4.06
CA CYS A 161 -10.77 13.80 4.88
C CYS A 161 -9.27 13.96 5.23
N PHE A 162 -8.43 14.44 4.32
CA PHE A 162 -7.03 14.79 4.63
C PHE A 162 -6.95 15.91 5.67
N ARG A 163 -7.72 16.98 5.53
CA ARG A 163 -7.77 18.07 6.51
C ARG A 163 -8.14 17.54 7.90
N ILE A 164 -9.14 16.67 8.00
CA ILE A 164 -9.56 16.06 9.28
C ILE A 164 -8.48 15.12 9.83
N GLY A 165 -7.95 14.21 9.01
CA GLY A 165 -6.96 13.22 9.45
C GLY A 165 -5.63 13.84 9.88
N LEU A 166 -5.25 14.99 9.30
CA LEU A 166 -3.98 15.66 9.56
C LEU A 166 -4.08 16.71 10.69
N GLU A 167 -5.29 17.15 11.06
CA GLU A 167 -5.53 18.18 12.09
C GLU A 167 -5.25 17.66 13.52
N GLN A 168 -4.16 18.13 14.13
CA GLN A 168 -3.69 17.64 15.44
C GLN A 168 -4.58 18.07 16.61
N LEU A 169 -5.44 19.07 16.43
CA LEU A 169 -6.36 19.55 17.46
C LEU A 169 -7.62 18.67 17.60
N LEU A 170 -7.83 17.72 16.68
CA LEU A 170 -8.97 16.80 16.70
C LEU A 170 -8.67 15.52 17.51
N PRO A 171 -9.71 14.88 18.08
CA PRO A 171 -9.55 13.62 18.82
C PRO A 171 -8.89 12.53 17.96
N GLU A 172 -8.03 11.71 18.58
CA GLU A 172 -7.33 10.61 17.89
C GLU A 172 -8.29 9.65 17.18
N LEU A 173 -9.43 9.32 17.80
CA LEU A 173 -10.44 8.45 17.20
C LEU A 173 -10.98 9.01 15.87
N LEU A 174 -11.16 10.34 15.76
CA LEU A 174 -11.62 10.99 14.54
C LEU A 174 -10.55 10.95 13.45
N ARG A 175 -9.26 11.08 13.82
CA ARG A 175 -8.17 10.99 12.86
C ARG A 175 -8.00 9.58 12.31
N VAL A 176 -8.11 8.56 13.17
CA VAL A 176 -8.02 7.14 12.78
C VAL A 176 -9.18 6.73 11.88
N ALA A 177 -10.39 7.21 12.19
CA ALA A 177 -11.51 7.02 11.29
C ALA A 177 -11.18 7.67 9.93
N ALA A 178 -10.73 8.94 9.89
CA ALA A 178 -10.53 9.67 8.64
C ALA A 178 -9.46 9.01 7.76
N GLU A 179 -8.44 8.45 8.40
CA GLU A 179 -7.44 7.60 7.76
C GLU A 179 -8.09 6.34 7.14
N SER A 180 -8.96 5.64 7.86
CA SER A 180 -9.71 4.49 7.32
C SER A 180 -10.62 4.87 6.16
N ALA A 181 -11.32 6.01 6.21
CA ALA A 181 -12.13 6.49 5.09
C ALA A 181 -11.27 6.83 3.87
N LEU A 182 -10.14 7.52 4.07
CA LEU A 182 -9.17 7.80 3.00
C LEU A 182 -8.67 6.50 2.36
N ALA A 183 -8.29 5.51 3.16
CA ALA A 183 -7.83 4.22 2.68
C ALA A 183 -8.89 3.52 1.83
N ASP A 184 -10.14 3.49 2.28
CA ASP A 184 -11.22 2.86 1.52
C ASP A 184 -11.54 3.60 0.21
N MET A 185 -11.51 4.94 0.23
CA MET A 185 -11.68 5.75 -0.97
C MET A 185 -10.53 5.54 -1.96
N CYS A 186 -9.28 5.54 -1.49
CA CYS A 186 -8.11 5.23 -2.31
C CYS A 186 -8.26 3.84 -2.94
N ARG A 187 -8.60 2.82 -2.15
CA ARG A 187 -8.84 1.46 -2.66
C ARG A 187 -9.89 1.42 -3.75
N HIS A 188 -11.03 2.11 -3.55
CA HIS A 188 -12.09 2.14 -4.54
C HIS A 188 -11.66 2.82 -5.84
N LEU A 189 -10.96 3.95 -5.73
CA LEU A 189 -10.43 4.69 -6.88
C LEU A 189 -9.41 3.85 -7.67
N PHE A 190 -8.47 3.19 -7.01
CA PHE A 190 -7.46 2.36 -7.67
C PHE A 190 -8.02 1.01 -8.17
N ALA A 191 -9.09 0.48 -7.58
CA ALA A 191 -9.74 -0.74 -8.07
C ALA A 191 -10.65 -0.50 -9.29
N ALA A 192 -11.28 0.67 -9.39
CA ALA A 192 -12.17 1.01 -10.50
C ALA A 192 -11.43 1.45 -11.79
N MET A 193 -10.10 1.40 -11.78
CA MET A 193 -9.21 1.93 -12.82
C MET A 193 -9.43 1.46 -14.25
N PRO A 194 -9.68 0.16 -14.51
CA PRO A 194 -9.88 -0.31 -15.88
C PRO A 194 -11.13 0.30 -16.55
N THR A 195 -12.03 0.88 -15.76
CA THR A 195 -13.33 1.39 -16.24
C THR A 195 -13.38 2.91 -16.43
N PHE A 196 -12.30 3.63 -16.09
CA PHE A 196 -12.31 5.09 -16.07
C PHE A 196 -11.83 5.75 -17.38
N GLU A 197 -12.49 6.85 -17.75
CA GLU A 197 -12.08 7.71 -18.86
C GLU A 197 -10.73 8.43 -18.59
N GLN A 198 -10.13 8.99 -19.63
CA GLN A 198 -8.78 9.60 -19.60
C GLN A 198 -8.63 10.71 -18.54
N ASP A 199 -9.68 11.49 -18.30
CA ASP A 199 -9.65 12.62 -17.34
C ASP A 199 -9.49 12.16 -15.87
N ILE A 200 -9.98 10.98 -15.52
CA ILE A 200 -9.86 10.42 -14.17
C ILE A 200 -8.42 9.90 -13.93
N ARG A 201 -7.76 9.43 -14.99
CA ARG A 201 -6.33 9.02 -14.93
C ARG A 201 -5.42 10.21 -14.57
N MET A 202 -5.77 11.43 -14.99
CA MET A 202 -5.06 12.65 -14.61
C MET A 202 -5.24 13.00 -13.12
N GLY A 203 -6.45 12.86 -12.58
CA GLY A 203 -6.72 13.12 -11.16
C GLY A 203 -5.92 12.19 -10.23
N LEU A 204 -5.68 10.95 -10.64
CA LEU A 204 -4.90 9.99 -9.87
C LEU A 204 -3.41 10.21 -9.93
N LYS A 205 -2.90 10.74 -11.05
CA LYS A 205 -1.53 11.21 -11.11
C LYS A 205 -1.29 12.31 -10.08
N GLU A 206 -2.24 13.24 -9.92
CA GLU A 206 -2.16 14.27 -8.88
C GLU A 206 -2.31 13.71 -7.46
N LEU A 207 -3.20 12.73 -7.26
CA LEU A 207 -3.27 12.02 -5.98
C LEU A 207 -1.94 11.34 -5.63
N MET A 208 -1.33 10.65 -6.58
CA MET A 208 -0.04 9.99 -6.39
C MET A 208 1.06 11.01 -6.07
N ARG A 209 1.13 12.13 -6.80
CA ARG A 209 2.05 13.25 -6.50
C ARG A 209 1.85 13.79 -5.09
N PHE A 210 0.60 14.01 -4.70
CA PHE A 210 0.28 14.49 -3.36
C PHE A 210 0.74 13.50 -2.28
N LEU A 211 0.49 12.19 -2.47
CA LEU A 211 0.93 11.16 -1.52
C LEU A 211 2.46 11.08 -1.41
N ILE A 212 3.18 11.19 -2.53
CA ILE A 212 4.65 11.24 -2.55
C ILE A 212 5.14 12.49 -1.80
N ALA A 213 4.57 13.66 -2.09
CA ALA A 213 4.91 14.91 -1.43
C ALA A 213 4.64 14.87 0.09
N LEU A 214 3.54 14.23 0.52
CA LEU A 214 3.19 14.03 1.93
C LEU A 214 4.19 13.14 2.67
N CYS A 215 4.85 12.22 1.96
CA CYS A 215 5.87 11.34 2.50
C CYS A 215 7.26 11.99 2.58
N ASN A 216 7.48 13.16 1.96
CA ASN A 216 8.80 13.78 1.88
C ASN A 216 9.33 14.16 3.27
N PRO A 217 10.43 13.56 3.75
CA PRO A 217 10.97 13.81 5.09
C PRO A 217 11.66 15.19 5.24
N HIS A 218 11.98 15.86 4.13
CA HIS A 218 12.64 17.17 4.16
C HIS A 218 11.67 18.35 4.23
N ASP A 219 10.40 18.11 3.90
CA ASP A 219 9.38 19.11 4.12
C ASP A 219 9.04 19.17 5.62
N ARG A 220 9.35 20.30 6.25
CA ARG A 220 9.12 20.51 7.69
C ARG A 220 7.63 20.57 8.06
N THR A 221 6.76 20.76 7.08
CA THR A 221 5.31 20.71 7.28
C THR A 221 4.81 19.28 7.47
N ASN A 222 5.55 18.29 6.96
CA ASN A 222 5.19 16.88 7.08
C ASN A 222 5.58 16.35 8.48
N LEU A 223 4.57 16.27 9.35
CA LEU A 223 4.72 15.65 10.66
C LEU A 223 4.79 14.11 10.53
N PRO A 224 5.35 13.39 11.51
CA PRO A 224 5.53 11.93 11.45
C PRO A 224 4.24 11.14 11.18
N GLN A 225 3.11 11.61 11.72
CA GLN A 225 1.79 11.02 11.51
C GLN A 225 1.30 11.22 10.07
N MET A 226 1.62 12.36 9.46
CA MET A 226 1.27 12.67 8.08
C MET A 226 2.04 11.76 7.12
N ILE A 227 3.34 11.57 7.37
CA ILE A 227 4.19 10.64 6.63
C ILE A 227 3.66 9.21 6.76
N LEU A 228 3.29 8.77 7.96
CA LEU A 228 2.70 7.44 8.17
C LEU A 228 1.39 7.26 7.38
N MET A 229 0.50 8.25 7.39
CA MET A 229 -0.72 8.21 6.61
C MET A 229 -0.43 8.19 5.10
N GLY A 230 0.53 8.99 4.62
CA GLY A 230 0.97 8.95 3.22
C GLY A 230 1.48 7.57 2.81
N LEU A 231 2.36 6.96 3.63
CA LEU A 231 2.87 5.60 3.39
C LEU A 231 1.77 4.54 3.45
N HIS A 232 0.80 4.68 4.36
CA HIS A 232 -0.36 3.79 4.43
C HIS A 232 -1.22 3.87 3.16
N LEU A 233 -1.56 5.08 2.71
CA LEU A 233 -2.35 5.26 1.49
C LEU A 233 -1.60 4.82 0.23
N LEU A 234 -0.27 5.01 0.17
CA LEU A 234 0.56 4.44 -0.89
C LEU A 234 0.49 2.91 -0.86
N THR A 235 0.59 2.28 0.31
CA THR A 235 0.44 0.82 0.47
C THR A 235 -0.88 0.36 -0.14
N VAL A 236 -1.99 1.01 0.21
CA VAL A 236 -3.32 0.69 -0.33
C VAL A 236 -3.38 0.88 -1.85
N ALA A 237 -2.79 1.95 -2.38
CA ALA A 237 -2.75 2.19 -3.82
C ALA A 237 -2.02 1.09 -4.58
N PHE A 238 -0.85 0.65 -4.10
CA PHE A 238 -0.09 -0.44 -4.72
C PHE A 238 -0.78 -1.80 -4.60
N GLU A 239 -1.41 -2.10 -3.46
CA GLU A 239 -2.15 -3.37 -3.26
C GLU A 239 -3.34 -3.53 -4.22
N THR A 240 -3.88 -2.42 -4.74
CA THR A 240 -5.17 -2.40 -5.45
C THR A 240 -5.06 -2.03 -6.92
N GLY A 241 -4.06 -1.21 -7.29
CA GLY A 241 -3.89 -0.67 -8.64
C GLY A 241 -2.67 -1.21 -9.41
N ASN A 242 -2.10 -2.35 -9.02
CA ASN A 242 -0.81 -2.85 -9.53
C ASN A 242 -0.71 -2.94 -11.07
N GLU A 243 -1.73 -3.46 -11.75
CA GLU A 243 -1.78 -3.60 -13.21
C GLU A 243 -1.75 -2.23 -13.90
N PHE A 244 -2.59 -1.31 -13.44
CA PHE A 244 -2.63 0.06 -13.95
C PHE A 244 -1.32 0.83 -13.73
N LEU A 245 -0.69 0.67 -12.57
CA LEU A 245 0.58 1.33 -12.26
C LEU A 245 1.71 0.85 -13.16
N ARG A 246 1.64 -0.40 -13.64
CA ARG A 246 2.62 -0.96 -14.60
C ARG A 246 2.40 -0.47 -16.02
N GLU A 247 1.15 -0.31 -16.44
CA GLU A 247 0.82 0.05 -17.83
C GLU A 247 0.77 1.56 -18.10
N ASN A 248 0.74 2.40 -17.06
CA ASN A 248 0.57 3.84 -17.23
C ASN A 248 1.90 4.62 -17.28
N ASP A 249 2.34 4.92 -18.50
CA ASP A 249 3.53 5.72 -18.82
C ASP A 249 3.56 7.11 -18.15
N SER A 250 2.40 7.67 -17.79
CA SER A 250 2.36 9.02 -17.20
C SER A 250 2.66 9.04 -15.70
N ILE A 251 2.45 7.91 -15.01
CA ILE A 251 2.68 7.74 -13.57
C ILE A 251 4.04 7.12 -13.33
N LEU A 252 4.51 6.24 -14.22
CA LEU A 252 5.78 5.53 -14.06
C LEU A 252 6.97 6.45 -13.72
N PRO A 253 7.19 7.61 -14.38
CA PRO A 253 8.28 8.53 -14.00
C PRO A 253 8.20 9.05 -12.57
N LEU A 254 6.98 9.26 -12.03
CA LEU A 254 6.80 9.67 -10.63
C LEU A 254 7.23 8.57 -9.67
N LEU A 255 7.03 7.30 -10.06
CA LEU A 255 7.40 6.15 -9.23
C LEU A 255 8.91 5.86 -9.31
N GLU A 256 9.48 5.97 -10.52
CA GLU A 256 10.90 5.76 -10.79
C GLU A 256 11.78 6.80 -10.09
N ASP A 257 11.40 8.07 -10.12
CA ASP A 257 12.22 9.16 -9.60
C ASP A 257 11.73 9.62 -8.22
N GLU A 258 10.56 10.25 -8.16
CA GLU A 258 10.11 10.97 -6.96
C GLU A 258 9.84 10.03 -5.78
N LEU A 259 9.02 8.99 -6.00
CA LEU A 259 8.66 8.03 -4.94
C LEU A 259 9.90 7.26 -4.48
N SER A 260 10.66 6.67 -5.41
CA SER A 260 11.83 5.87 -5.08
C SER A 260 12.86 6.68 -4.28
N HIS A 261 13.11 7.92 -4.68
CA HIS A 261 13.98 8.82 -3.94
C HIS A 261 13.46 9.13 -2.53
N THR A 262 12.17 9.47 -2.38
CA THR A 262 11.56 9.71 -1.07
C THR A 262 11.63 8.49 -0.16
N LEU A 263 11.36 7.29 -0.67
CA LEU A 263 11.45 6.06 0.11
C LEU A 263 12.88 5.77 0.56
N LEU A 264 13.88 5.91 -0.32
CA LEU A 264 15.29 5.72 0.02
C LEU A 264 15.76 6.71 1.10
N GLN A 265 15.26 7.94 1.09
CA GLN A 265 15.52 8.91 2.17
C GLN A 265 14.89 8.49 3.50
N LEU A 266 13.65 8.01 3.47
CA LEU A 266 12.93 7.54 4.66
C LEU A 266 13.59 6.33 5.32
N LEU A 267 14.30 5.48 4.58
CA LEU A 267 15.12 4.39 5.13
C LEU A 267 16.29 4.87 6.02
N GLY A 268 16.60 6.17 6.02
CA GLY A 268 17.55 6.78 6.95
C GLY A 268 16.96 7.17 8.32
N THR A 269 15.65 6.97 8.54
CA THR A 269 14.97 7.35 9.78
C THR A 269 15.29 6.40 10.94
N GLN A 270 15.33 6.95 12.16
CA GLN A 270 15.37 6.15 13.40
C GLN A 270 13.96 5.83 13.93
N LYS A 271 12.91 6.35 13.28
CA LYS A 271 11.52 6.12 13.70
C LYS A 271 11.03 4.78 13.14
N LEU A 272 11.05 3.74 13.97
CA LEU A 272 10.74 2.36 13.59
C LEU A 272 9.42 2.21 12.81
N LYS A 273 8.34 2.89 13.23
CA LYS A 273 7.05 2.84 12.52
C LYS A 273 7.14 3.35 11.08
N ILE A 274 7.87 4.45 10.86
CA ILE A 274 8.06 5.00 9.52
C ILE A 274 8.94 4.04 8.71
N PHE A 275 10.03 3.55 9.30
CA PHE A 275 10.91 2.59 8.64
C PHE A 275 10.18 1.32 8.19
N ALA A 276 9.36 0.73 9.05
CA ALA A 276 8.55 -0.45 8.72
C ALA A 276 7.54 -0.15 7.60
N ALA A 277 6.80 0.96 7.70
CA ALA A 277 5.86 1.38 6.67
C ALA A 277 6.55 1.68 5.32
N THR A 278 7.73 2.29 5.34
CA THR A 278 8.56 2.52 4.13
C THR A 278 8.97 1.20 3.50
N ASN A 279 9.45 0.23 4.27
CA ASN A 279 9.80 -1.09 3.74
C ASN A 279 8.59 -1.82 3.14
N ARG A 280 7.40 -1.68 3.73
CA ARG A 280 6.16 -2.22 3.16
C ARG A 280 5.86 -1.63 1.77
N VAL A 281 6.00 -0.31 1.62
CA VAL A 281 5.81 0.34 0.31
C VAL A 281 6.91 -0.07 -0.67
N CYS A 282 8.17 -0.13 -0.24
CA CYS A 282 9.28 -0.62 -1.08
C CYS A 282 9.03 -2.04 -1.58
N PHE A 283 8.58 -2.95 -0.71
CA PHE A 283 8.24 -4.32 -1.09
C PHE A 283 7.23 -4.35 -2.23
N LEU A 284 6.11 -3.63 -2.09
CA LEU A 284 5.07 -3.58 -3.10
C LEU A 284 5.54 -2.90 -4.40
N LEU A 285 6.29 -1.81 -4.27
CA LEU A 285 6.87 -1.09 -5.40
C LEU A 285 7.74 -2.02 -6.25
N PHE A 286 8.66 -2.75 -5.63
CA PHE A 286 9.56 -3.66 -6.35
C PHE A 286 8.87 -4.96 -6.77
N GLU A 287 7.90 -5.46 -6.02
CA GLU A 287 7.07 -6.59 -6.47
C GLU A 287 6.38 -6.25 -7.80
N THR A 288 5.81 -5.05 -7.89
CA THR A 288 5.02 -4.62 -9.05
C THR A 288 5.88 -4.10 -10.22
N LEU A 289 6.97 -3.36 -9.95
CA LEU A 289 7.74 -2.58 -10.95
C LEU A 289 9.24 -2.92 -11.04
N ARG A 290 9.73 -4.02 -10.43
CA ARG A 290 11.16 -4.39 -10.52
C ARG A 290 11.79 -4.40 -11.93
N PRO A 291 11.09 -4.74 -13.04
CA PRO A 291 11.72 -4.68 -14.37
C PRO A 291 12.16 -3.26 -14.78
N HIS A 292 11.52 -2.23 -14.21
CA HIS A 292 11.79 -0.82 -14.50
C HIS A 292 12.74 -0.18 -13.45
N LEU A 293 12.81 -0.75 -12.24
CA LEU A 293 13.46 -0.13 -11.08
C LEU A 293 14.80 -0.76 -10.68
N LYS A 294 15.58 -1.22 -11.66
CA LYS A 294 16.83 -1.96 -11.41
C LYS A 294 17.80 -1.18 -10.50
N PHE A 295 18.07 0.09 -10.79
CA PHE A 295 19.05 0.87 -10.03
C PHE A 295 18.51 1.29 -8.65
N GLN A 296 17.22 1.59 -8.56
CA GLN A 296 16.53 1.93 -7.32
C GLN A 296 16.51 0.73 -6.36
N MET A 297 16.31 -0.48 -6.90
CA MET A 297 16.35 -1.73 -6.15
C MET A 297 17.76 -2.05 -5.65
N GLU A 298 18.81 -1.80 -6.45
CA GLU A 298 20.21 -1.90 -6.00
C GLU A 298 20.48 -0.95 -4.84
N ALA A 299 20.09 0.32 -4.97
CA ALA A 299 20.24 1.31 -3.91
C ALA A 299 19.49 0.91 -2.62
N TYR A 300 18.30 0.34 -2.75
CA TYR A 300 17.51 -0.19 -1.64
C TYR A 300 18.25 -1.32 -0.90
N PHE A 301 18.72 -2.33 -1.61
CA PHE A 301 19.44 -3.45 -0.99
C PHE A 301 20.78 -3.03 -0.39
N ILE A 302 21.52 -2.13 -1.04
CA ILE A 302 22.74 -1.55 -0.48
C ILE A 302 22.41 -0.82 0.83
N LYS A 303 21.31 -0.07 0.88
CA LYS A 303 20.88 0.64 2.08
C LYS A 303 20.53 -0.32 3.22
N LEU A 304 19.77 -1.39 2.94
CA LEU A 304 19.48 -2.43 3.94
C LEU A 304 20.77 -3.10 4.43
N SER A 305 21.66 -3.49 3.52
CA SER A 305 22.96 -4.09 3.84
C SER A 305 23.78 -3.22 4.78
N GLN A 306 23.84 -1.90 4.55
CA GLN A 306 24.50 -0.94 5.43
C GLN A 306 23.88 -0.87 6.83
N ILE A 307 22.54 -0.91 6.92
CA ILE A 307 21.82 -0.91 8.20
C ILE A 307 22.14 -2.20 8.96
N ILE A 308 22.06 -3.35 8.29
CA ILE A 308 22.34 -4.68 8.88
C ILE A 308 23.77 -4.76 9.42
N SER A 309 24.73 -4.26 8.65
CA SER A 309 26.17 -4.23 9.02
C SER A 309 26.56 -3.12 9.99
N SER A 310 25.65 -2.20 10.35
CA SER A 310 25.98 -1.12 11.27
C SER A 310 26.34 -1.70 12.65
N ASN A 311 27.65 -1.72 12.95
CA ASN A 311 28.24 -2.38 14.11
C ASN A 311 27.78 -1.72 15.42
N ALA A 312 26.75 -2.29 16.03
CA ALA A 312 26.54 -2.26 17.46
C ALA A 312 26.25 -3.68 17.92
N HIS A 313 27.27 -4.53 18.00
CA HIS A 313 27.20 -5.66 18.93
C HIS A 313 27.20 -5.05 20.33
N PRO A 314 26.09 -5.07 21.09
CA PRO A 314 26.19 -4.77 22.50
C PRO A 314 27.15 -5.80 23.09
N THR A 315 28.30 -5.34 23.55
CA THR A 315 29.26 -6.21 24.24
C THR A 315 28.55 -6.82 25.45
N GLN A 316 28.94 -8.02 25.89
CA GLN A 316 28.36 -8.68 27.09
C GLN A 316 28.28 -7.73 28.30
N LEU A 317 29.23 -6.80 28.44
CA LEU A 317 29.27 -5.74 29.46
C LEU A 317 28.17 -4.67 29.34
N GLN A 318 27.61 -4.43 28.15
CA GLN A 318 26.52 -3.47 27.92
C GLN A 318 25.16 -4.09 28.22
N GLN A 319 24.97 -5.37 27.92
CA GLN A 319 23.71 -6.08 28.20
C GLN A 319 23.55 -6.42 29.69
N GLN A 320 24.65 -6.76 30.37
CA GLN A 320 24.66 -6.98 31.83
C GLN A 320 24.33 -5.69 32.60
N LYS A 321 24.76 -4.51 32.11
CA LYS A 321 24.37 -3.21 32.68
C LYS A 321 22.89 -2.85 32.47
N ILE A 322 22.27 -3.29 31.38
CA ILE A 322 20.82 -3.08 31.15
C ILE A 322 19.99 -3.91 32.14
N ILE A 323 20.43 -5.13 32.47
CA ILE A 323 19.78 -6.02 33.43
C ILE A 323 20.02 -5.55 34.88
N GLU A 324 21.22 -5.08 35.21
CA GLU A 324 21.56 -4.59 36.56
C GLU A 324 20.94 -3.22 36.89
N GLN A 325 20.70 -2.35 35.92
CA GLN A 325 20.11 -1.01 36.14
C GLN A 325 18.58 -0.98 36.20
N GLN A 326 17.87 -2.05 35.82
CA GLN A 326 16.45 -2.18 36.16
C GLN A 326 16.22 -2.25 37.68
N ASN A 327 17.27 -2.55 38.46
CA ASN A 327 17.25 -2.55 39.93
C ASN A 327 17.93 -1.31 40.56
N GLY A 328 18.43 -0.34 39.78
CA GLY A 328 19.16 0.81 40.33
C GLY A 328 19.09 2.04 39.45
N GLY A 329 18.34 3.06 39.88
CA GLY A 329 18.09 4.29 39.13
C GLY A 329 19.34 5.12 38.84
N GLY A 330 19.62 5.36 37.55
CA GLY A 330 20.59 6.38 37.12
C GLY A 330 20.96 6.38 35.64
N ARG A 331 20.54 7.45 34.94
CA ARG A 331 20.96 7.96 33.59
C ARG A 331 20.62 7.11 32.34
N THR A 332 19.55 7.52 31.65
CA THR A 332 18.83 6.78 30.58
C THR A 332 19.10 7.23 29.13
N THR A 333 20.12 8.03 28.83
CA THR A 333 20.21 8.68 27.49
C THR A 333 20.95 7.88 26.41
N ASN A 334 21.84 6.93 26.74
CA ASN A 334 22.58 6.15 25.74
C ASN A 334 21.95 4.80 25.37
N ASN A 335 21.12 4.20 26.25
CA ASN A 335 20.56 2.86 26.01
C ASN A 335 19.45 2.85 24.95
N ASN A 336 18.72 3.96 24.79
CA ASN A 336 17.63 4.06 23.81
C ASN A 336 18.14 4.01 22.37
N ASN A 337 19.31 4.60 22.08
CA ASN A 337 19.89 4.60 20.74
C ASN A 337 20.43 3.22 20.35
N ILE A 338 20.97 2.46 21.31
CA ILE A 338 21.47 1.10 21.07
C ILE A 338 20.30 0.13 20.82
N THR A 339 19.24 0.23 21.62
CA THR A 339 18.04 -0.60 21.46
C THR A 339 17.33 -0.31 20.13
N SER A 340 17.13 0.97 19.81
CA SER A 340 16.55 1.40 18.54
C SER A 340 17.38 0.98 17.32
N SER A 341 18.71 0.96 17.45
CA SER A 341 19.59 0.47 16.38
C SER A 341 19.47 -1.04 16.16
N TYR A 342 19.21 -1.81 17.22
CA TYR A 342 18.97 -3.25 17.10
C TYR A 342 17.61 -3.53 16.44
N GLU A 343 16.54 -2.87 16.89
CA GLU A 343 15.20 -3.02 16.33
C GLU A 343 15.17 -2.62 14.84
N LEU A 344 15.92 -1.59 14.45
CA LEU A 344 16.07 -1.19 13.05
C LEU A 344 16.76 -2.28 12.20
N ARG A 345 17.77 -2.96 12.76
CA ARG A 345 18.47 -4.07 12.10
C ARG A 345 17.56 -5.28 11.92
N GLU A 346 16.76 -5.59 12.93
CA GLU A 346 15.78 -6.67 12.86
C GLU A 346 14.74 -6.40 11.75
N LEU A 347 14.15 -5.21 11.71
CA LEU A 347 13.23 -4.80 10.65
C LEU A 347 13.88 -4.81 9.25
N ALA A 348 15.15 -4.43 9.14
CA ALA A 348 15.89 -4.46 7.88
C ALA A 348 16.12 -5.89 7.38
N LEU A 349 16.40 -6.83 8.30
CA LEU A 349 16.53 -8.25 7.97
C LEU A 349 15.17 -8.86 7.59
N GLU A 350 14.10 -8.55 8.31
CA GLU A 350 12.75 -9.01 7.95
C GLU A 350 12.36 -8.54 6.54
N ALA A 351 12.60 -7.26 6.22
CA ALA A 351 12.35 -6.75 4.88
C ALA A 351 13.18 -7.46 3.80
N LEU A 352 14.44 -7.79 4.10
CA LEU A 352 15.31 -8.55 3.19
C LEU A 352 14.79 -9.98 2.97
N VAL A 353 14.38 -10.67 4.04
CA VAL A 353 13.75 -12.01 3.98
C VAL A 353 12.52 -11.97 3.08
N ASP A 354 11.61 -11.01 3.30
CA ASP A 354 10.37 -10.88 2.54
C ASP A 354 10.65 -10.67 1.05
N MET A 355 11.60 -9.78 0.72
CA MET A 355 12.02 -9.59 -0.66
C MET A 355 12.57 -10.87 -1.28
N TRP A 356 13.43 -11.62 -0.58
CA TRP A 356 14.07 -12.83 -1.11
C TRP A 356 13.08 -13.99 -1.32
N ARG A 357 11.94 -13.95 -0.65
CA ARG A 357 10.83 -14.89 -0.88
C ARG A 357 10.05 -14.58 -2.17
N LEU A 358 10.25 -13.42 -2.81
CA LEU A 358 9.66 -13.14 -4.12
C LEU A 358 10.19 -14.11 -5.18
N PRO A 359 9.30 -14.68 -6.02
CA PRO A 359 9.68 -15.68 -7.00
C PRO A 359 10.70 -15.12 -7.99
N ASN A 360 11.73 -15.91 -8.27
CA ASN A 360 12.84 -15.62 -9.19
C ASN A 360 13.76 -14.46 -8.78
N LEU A 361 13.47 -13.73 -7.70
CA LEU A 361 14.25 -12.55 -7.35
C LEU A 361 15.72 -12.89 -7.09
N VAL A 362 16.01 -13.99 -6.39
CA VAL A 362 17.38 -14.43 -6.11
C VAL A 362 18.19 -14.62 -7.40
N SER A 363 17.63 -15.29 -8.40
CA SER A 363 18.27 -15.44 -9.72
C SER A 363 18.36 -14.13 -10.48
N GLU A 364 17.34 -13.28 -10.40
CA GLU A 364 17.35 -11.95 -11.01
C GLU A 364 18.45 -11.08 -10.41
N LEU A 365 18.69 -11.13 -9.09
CA LEU A 365 19.78 -10.41 -8.44
C LEU A 365 21.15 -10.85 -8.98
N TYR A 366 21.36 -12.16 -9.09
CA TYR A 366 22.62 -12.67 -9.64
C TYR A 366 22.81 -12.30 -11.11
N LEU A 367 21.78 -12.50 -11.94
CA LEU A 367 21.87 -12.23 -13.38
C LEU A 367 21.96 -10.73 -13.70
N ASN A 368 21.16 -9.91 -13.04
CA ASN A 368 21.07 -8.49 -13.37
C ASN A 368 22.24 -7.68 -12.80
N TYR A 369 22.81 -8.07 -11.65
CA TYR A 369 23.86 -7.27 -10.99
C TYR A 369 25.23 -7.98 -11.03
N ASP A 370 25.35 -9.18 -10.46
CA ASP A 370 26.63 -9.89 -10.37
C ASP A 370 27.18 -10.29 -11.74
N CYS A 371 26.28 -10.65 -12.67
CA CYS A 371 26.60 -10.97 -14.06
C CYS A 371 26.50 -9.77 -15.02
N SER A 372 26.54 -8.54 -14.51
CA SER A 372 26.69 -7.33 -15.32
C SER A 372 28.05 -6.66 -15.07
N LEU A 373 28.70 -6.21 -16.15
CA LEU A 373 30.01 -5.54 -16.09
C LEU A 373 29.97 -4.20 -15.36
N TYR A 374 28.81 -3.52 -15.35
CA TYR A 374 28.66 -2.16 -14.85
C TYR A 374 27.98 -2.07 -13.48
N CYS A 375 27.50 -3.19 -12.94
CA CYS A 375 26.81 -3.25 -11.64
C CYS A 375 27.71 -3.83 -10.55
N SER A 376 27.36 -3.61 -9.29
CA SER A 376 28.03 -4.24 -8.14
C SER A 376 27.78 -5.76 -8.09
N ASN A 377 28.51 -6.49 -7.24
CA ASN A 377 28.22 -7.90 -6.95
C ASN A 377 27.19 -7.99 -5.82
N LEU A 378 26.01 -7.41 -6.06
CA LEU A 378 24.97 -7.21 -5.07
C LEU A 378 24.53 -8.52 -4.39
N PHE A 379 24.32 -9.59 -5.17
CA PHE A 379 23.89 -10.88 -4.60
C PHE A 379 24.98 -11.46 -3.68
N GLU A 380 26.22 -11.57 -4.18
CA GLU A 380 27.34 -12.08 -3.38
C GLU A 380 27.60 -11.25 -2.12
N ASP A 381 27.51 -9.92 -2.21
CA ASP A 381 27.75 -9.03 -1.07
C ASP A 381 26.63 -9.14 -0.02
N LEU A 382 25.36 -9.30 -0.44
CA LEU A 382 24.24 -9.57 0.47
C LEU A 382 24.38 -10.93 1.16
N VAL A 383 24.70 -11.99 0.41
CA VAL A 383 24.94 -13.34 0.99
C VAL A 383 26.10 -13.31 1.98
N ARG A 384 27.19 -12.60 1.67
CA ARG A 384 28.33 -12.45 2.59
C ARG A 384 27.91 -11.77 3.89
N ASN A 385 27.16 -10.67 3.79
CA ASN A 385 26.66 -9.94 4.96
C ASN A 385 25.74 -10.81 5.83
N LEU A 386 24.84 -11.57 5.21
CA LEU A 386 23.97 -12.51 5.92
C LEU A 386 24.77 -13.62 6.63
N LEU A 387 25.77 -14.20 5.97
CA LEU A 387 26.63 -15.22 6.57
C LEU A 387 27.46 -14.66 7.74
N GLU A 388 28.01 -13.46 7.62
CA GLU A 388 28.71 -12.79 8.73
C GLU A 388 27.78 -12.56 9.94
N ASN A 389 26.50 -12.23 9.70
CA ASN A 389 25.49 -12.08 10.77
C ASN A 389 24.90 -13.41 11.26
N ALA A 390 24.97 -14.49 10.48
CA ALA A 390 24.43 -15.80 10.86
C ALA A 390 25.24 -16.48 11.97
N PHE A 391 26.56 -16.19 12.05
CA PHE A 391 27.44 -16.76 13.06
C PHE A 391 27.55 -15.83 14.28
N PRO A 392 26.93 -16.17 15.43
CA PRO A 392 26.99 -15.32 16.62
C PRO A 392 28.41 -15.28 17.20
N SER A 393 28.97 -14.08 17.30
CA SER A 393 30.19 -13.79 18.07
C SER A 393 29.89 -13.51 19.56
N GLY A 394 28.61 -13.50 19.94
CA GLY A 394 28.10 -13.20 21.28
C GLY A 394 26.81 -13.97 21.59
N PRO A 395 25.88 -13.42 22.40
CA PRO A 395 24.61 -14.07 22.67
C PRO A 395 23.79 -14.25 21.38
N LEU A 396 23.02 -15.32 21.31
CA LEU A 396 22.13 -15.57 20.18
C LEU A 396 20.99 -14.55 20.20
N LEU A 397 20.87 -13.80 19.10
CA LEU A 397 19.83 -12.77 18.87
C LEU A 397 18.95 -13.15 17.67
N SER A 398 17.75 -12.58 17.60
CA SER A 398 16.78 -12.77 16.50
C SER A 398 17.43 -12.49 15.13
N THR A 399 18.29 -11.48 15.05
CA THR A 399 19.03 -11.12 13.81
C THR A 399 19.85 -12.28 13.24
N HIS A 400 20.43 -13.15 14.07
CA HIS A 400 21.18 -14.32 13.59
C HIS A 400 20.23 -15.35 12.99
N ILE A 401 19.08 -15.57 13.64
CA ILE A 401 18.05 -16.51 13.18
C ILE A 401 17.47 -16.04 11.84
N LEU A 402 17.11 -14.76 11.74
CA LEU A 402 16.63 -14.16 10.49
C LEU A 402 17.68 -14.26 9.37
N SER A 403 18.95 -14.05 9.70
CA SER A 403 20.04 -14.18 8.73
C SER A 403 20.18 -15.61 8.19
N VAL A 404 20.09 -16.61 9.08
CA VAL A 404 20.07 -18.04 8.69
C VAL A 404 18.82 -18.37 7.88
N ASP A 405 17.64 -17.91 8.28
CA ASP A 405 16.38 -18.11 7.52
C ASP A 405 16.53 -17.54 6.11
N THR A 406 17.08 -16.33 5.97
CA THR A 406 17.32 -15.69 4.67
C THR A 406 18.27 -16.50 3.79
N VAL A 407 19.34 -17.06 4.35
CA VAL A 407 20.26 -17.92 3.57
C VAL A 407 19.57 -19.22 3.18
N LEU A 408 18.72 -19.77 4.04
CA LEU A 408 18.00 -21.00 3.76
C LEU A 408 16.96 -20.82 2.65
N THR A 409 16.34 -19.64 2.50
CA THR A 409 15.45 -19.35 1.36
C THR A 409 16.18 -19.44 0.02
N VAL A 410 17.47 -19.05 -0.05
CA VAL A 410 18.29 -19.23 -1.26
C VAL A 410 18.55 -20.70 -1.54
N VAL A 411 18.87 -21.49 -0.51
CA VAL A 411 19.13 -22.92 -0.67
C VAL A 411 17.87 -23.65 -1.15
N ASP A 412 16.73 -23.38 -0.54
CA ASP A 412 15.43 -23.91 -0.93
C ASP A 412 15.06 -23.49 -2.36
N PHE A 413 15.30 -22.22 -2.74
CA PHE A 413 15.13 -21.77 -4.12
C PHE A 413 16.01 -22.55 -5.12
N ILE A 414 17.28 -22.81 -4.79
CA ILE A 414 18.17 -23.61 -5.63
C ILE A 414 17.67 -25.04 -5.73
N GLU A 415 17.27 -25.66 -4.62
CA GLU A 415 16.74 -27.02 -4.57
C GLU A 415 15.49 -27.19 -5.45
N ARG A 416 14.52 -26.28 -5.33
CA ARG A 416 13.31 -26.27 -6.15
C ARG A 416 13.63 -26.16 -7.64
N ASN A 417 14.55 -25.28 -8.03
CA ASN A 417 14.97 -25.14 -9.41
C ASN A 417 15.72 -26.37 -9.94
N CYS A 418 16.57 -26.98 -9.13
CA CYS A 418 17.25 -28.23 -9.48
C CYS A 418 16.24 -29.37 -9.72
N THR A 419 15.24 -29.49 -8.85
CA THR A 419 14.18 -30.49 -8.95
C THR A 419 13.31 -30.27 -10.18
N ALA A 420 12.87 -29.03 -10.42
CA ALA A 420 12.10 -28.67 -11.61
C ALA A 420 12.87 -28.97 -12.91
N ARG A 421 14.17 -28.65 -12.95
CA ARG A 421 15.03 -28.96 -14.11
C ARG A 421 15.17 -30.45 -14.34
N GLN A 422 15.32 -31.25 -13.29
CA GLN A 422 15.38 -32.72 -13.41
C GLN A 422 14.05 -33.29 -13.95
N GLN A 423 12.91 -32.80 -13.46
CA GLN A 423 11.58 -33.19 -13.95
C GLN A 423 11.41 -32.83 -15.43
N GLN A 424 11.78 -31.61 -15.82
CA GLN A 424 11.72 -31.17 -17.22
C GLN A 424 12.64 -32.00 -18.12
N GLN A 425 13.84 -32.36 -17.67
CA GLN A 425 14.73 -33.23 -18.44
C GLN A 425 14.17 -34.65 -18.60
N ARG A 426 13.52 -35.19 -17.56
CA ARG A 426 12.83 -36.49 -17.62
C ARG A 426 11.65 -36.47 -18.59
N SER A 427 10.83 -35.43 -18.57
CA SER A 427 9.70 -35.30 -19.50
C SER A 427 10.16 -35.16 -20.96
N ILE A 428 11.22 -34.36 -21.22
CA ILE A 428 11.82 -34.25 -22.56
C ILE A 428 12.42 -35.58 -23.03
N ALA A 429 13.11 -36.31 -22.14
CA ALA A 429 13.67 -37.62 -22.47
C ALA A 429 12.57 -38.66 -22.76
N LEU A 430 11.45 -38.61 -22.02
CA LEU A 430 10.28 -39.46 -22.27
C LEU A 430 9.61 -39.10 -23.61
N ALA A 431 9.38 -37.82 -23.90
CA ALA A 431 8.81 -37.36 -25.16
C ALA A 431 9.65 -37.80 -26.37
N ARG A 432 10.98 -37.64 -26.30
CA ARG A 432 11.90 -38.15 -27.34
C ARG A 432 11.92 -39.67 -27.48
N SER A 433 11.60 -40.39 -26.41
CA SER A 433 11.47 -41.85 -26.44
C SER A 433 10.13 -42.32 -27.03
N LEU A 434 9.14 -41.42 -27.08
CA LEU A 434 7.83 -41.63 -27.67
C LEU A 434 7.76 -41.19 -29.14
N ASP A 435 8.62 -40.26 -29.56
CA ASP A 435 8.81 -39.88 -30.96
C ASP A 435 9.27 -41.08 -31.80
N GLY A 436 8.36 -41.63 -32.60
CA GLY A 436 8.64 -42.73 -33.54
C GLY A 436 7.99 -44.08 -33.20
N LEU A 437 7.21 -44.19 -32.13
CA LEU A 437 6.46 -45.42 -31.79
C LEU A 437 5.09 -45.45 -32.47
N SER A 438 4.70 -46.63 -32.96
CA SER A 438 3.33 -46.87 -33.44
C SER A 438 2.34 -46.97 -32.27
N THR A 439 1.06 -46.65 -32.51
CA THR A 439 -0.01 -46.71 -31.49
C THR A 439 -0.13 -48.07 -30.79
N ASP A 440 0.29 -49.15 -31.45
CA ASP A 440 0.24 -50.51 -30.91
C ASP A 440 1.42 -50.83 -29.97
N GLU A 441 2.59 -50.21 -30.16
CA GLU A 441 3.73 -50.36 -29.23
C GLU A 441 3.57 -49.50 -27.97
N PHE A 442 2.81 -48.41 -28.07
CA PHE A 442 2.47 -47.54 -26.94
C PHE A 442 1.61 -48.26 -25.89
N ALA A 443 0.64 -49.08 -26.32
CA ALA A 443 -0.22 -49.85 -25.42
C ALA A 443 0.52 -50.97 -24.68
N GLY A 444 1.55 -51.57 -25.30
CA GLY A 444 2.32 -52.67 -24.73
C GLY A 444 3.21 -52.28 -23.54
N LYS A 445 3.66 -51.02 -23.46
CA LYS A 445 4.52 -50.52 -22.36
C LYS A 445 3.78 -49.94 -21.16
N ILE A 446 2.47 -49.68 -21.27
CA ILE A 446 1.62 -49.16 -20.18
C ILE A 446 1.25 -50.26 -19.15
N GLY A 447 1.52 -51.53 -19.46
CA GLY A 447 1.07 -52.69 -18.68
C GLY A 447 1.81 -53.00 -17.38
N SER A 448 2.95 -52.35 -17.07
CA SER A 448 3.74 -52.75 -15.90
C SER A 448 4.58 -51.61 -15.31
N GLU A 449 3.95 -50.67 -14.60
CA GLU A 449 4.50 -49.99 -13.41
C GLU A 449 3.46 -49.00 -12.85
N SER A 450 3.56 -48.71 -11.55
CA SER A 450 2.58 -48.05 -10.67
C SER A 450 1.67 -46.99 -11.33
N LYS A 451 0.35 -47.23 -11.31
CA LYS A 451 -0.73 -46.48 -11.98
C LYS A 451 -0.94 -45.02 -11.51
N GLY A 452 -0.19 -44.53 -10.52
CA GLY A 452 -0.36 -43.18 -9.93
C GLY A 452 0.49 -42.10 -10.62
N ASP A 453 1.82 -42.18 -10.47
CA ASP A 453 2.77 -41.14 -10.91
C ASP A 453 2.94 -41.03 -12.44
N PHE A 454 2.72 -42.12 -13.17
CA PHE A 454 2.97 -42.15 -14.61
C PHE A 454 1.89 -41.37 -15.39
N ASN A 455 0.64 -41.39 -14.95
CA ASN A 455 -0.44 -40.64 -15.61
C ASN A 455 -0.26 -39.12 -15.47
N GLU A 456 0.28 -38.64 -14.34
CA GLU A 456 0.58 -37.22 -14.13
C GLU A 456 1.81 -36.78 -14.95
N THR A 457 2.81 -37.66 -15.07
CA THR A 457 4.01 -37.44 -15.90
C THR A 457 3.68 -37.45 -17.40
N VAL A 458 2.81 -38.35 -17.86
CA VAL A 458 2.33 -38.40 -19.25
C VAL A 458 1.41 -37.23 -19.56
N ALA A 459 0.52 -36.84 -18.64
CA ALA A 459 -0.28 -35.63 -18.77
C ALA A 459 0.59 -34.37 -18.86
N SER A 460 1.65 -34.28 -18.05
CA SER A 460 2.66 -33.21 -18.11
C SER A 460 3.42 -33.19 -19.45
N ALA A 461 3.82 -34.35 -19.96
CA ALA A 461 4.49 -34.47 -21.26
C ALA A 461 3.57 -34.03 -22.42
N ILE A 462 2.32 -34.46 -22.42
CA ILE A 462 1.30 -34.04 -23.40
C ILE A 462 1.02 -32.54 -23.28
N SER A 463 0.88 -32.01 -22.06
CA SER A 463 0.68 -30.58 -21.81
C SER A 463 1.87 -29.75 -22.30
N SER A 464 3.11 -30.22 -22.12
CA SER A 464 4.31 -29.56 -22.65
C SER A 464 4.38 -29.57 -24.18
N HIS A 465 3.77 -30.58 -24.82
CA HIS A 465 3.68 -30.65 -26.28
C HIS A 465 2.60 -29.70 -26.83
N ILE A 466 1.48 -29.54 -26.11
CA ILE A 466 0.36 -28.67 -26.49
C ILE A 466 0.68 -27.19 -26.21
N SER A 467 1.43 -26.88 -25.14
CA SER A 467 1.87 -25.52 -24.80
C SER A 467 3.02 -24.98 -25.65
N ASN A 468 3.57 -25.76 -26.60
CA ASN A 468 4.55 -25.30 -27.59
C ASN A 468 3.92 -24.53 -28.77
N HIS A 469 2.69 -24.02 -28.63
CA HIS A 469 2.30 -22.87 -29.42
C HIS A 469 3.12 -21.66 -28.95
N PRO A 470 3.83 -20.96 -29.86
CA PRO A 470 4.65 -19.82 -29.47
C PRO A 470 3.73 -18.68 -29.08
N GLU A 471 3.47 -18.51 -27.79
CA GLU A 471 2.97 -17.24 -27.30
C GLU A 471 4.07 -16.19 -27.53
N SER A 472 3.78 -15.31 -28.48
CA SER A 472 4.58 -14.18 -28.88
C SER A 472 4.71 -13.18 -27.73
N THR A 473 5.70 -13.37 -26.88
CA THR A 473 6.32 -12.26 -26.14
C THR A 473 7.83 -12.36 -26.38
N ASN A 474 8.45 -11.23 -26.76
CA ASN A 474 9.87 -11.11 -27.08
C ASN A 474 10.78 -11.37 -25.86
N GLN A 475 10.86 -12.62 -25.37
CA GLN A 475 11.86 -13.01 -24.40
C GLN A 475 13.13 -13.46 -25.13
N LEU A 476 14.20 -12.69 -24.99
CA LEU A 476 15.54 -13.17 -25.31
C LEU A 476 15.79 -14.47 -24.52
N SER A 477 16.30 -15.49 -25.20
CA SER A 477 16.70 -16.74 -24.55
C SER A 477 17.63 -16.47 -23.36
N PRO A 478 17.48 -17.16 -22.22
CA PRO A 478 18.33 -16.94 -21.05
C PRO A 478 19.81 -17.21 -21.39
N PRO A 479 20.75 -16.45 -20.81
CA PRO A 479 22.17 -16.55 -21.13
C PRO A 479 22.72 -17.94 -20.81
N THR A 480 23.62 -18.44 -21.65
CA THR A 480 24.22 -19.76 -21.45
C THR A 480 25.20 -19.75 -20.26
N LEU A 481 25.43 -20.92 -19.65
CA LEU A 481 26.42 -21.03 -18.55
C LEU A 481 27.81 -20.55 -18.99
N ALA A 482 28.19 -20.81 -20.24
CA ALA A 482 29.46 -20.36 -20.80
C ALA A 482 29.53 -18.82 -20.91
N GLU A 483 28.45 -18.18 -21.36
CA GLU A 483 28.35 -16.71 -21.39
C GLU A 483 28.47 -16.11 -19.99
N LEU A 484 27.75 -16.66 -19.01
CA LEU A 484 27.80 -16.18 -17.62
C LEU A 484 29.20 -16.31 -17.01
N ILE A 485 29.89 -17.43 -17.25
CA ILE A 485 31.28 -17.64 -16.82
C ILE A 485 32.21 -16.61 -17.47
N SER A 486 32.02 -16.37 -18.77
CA SER A 486 32.81 -15.40 -19.53
C SER A 486 32.65 -13.98 -18.97
N VAL A 487 31.41 -13.55 -18.73
CA VAL A 487 31.11 -12.24 -18.15
C VAL A 487 31.67 -12.11 -16.74
N LYS A 488 31.52 -13.13 -15.88
CA LYS A 488 32.10 -13.11 -14.52
C LYS A 488 33.63 -13.05 -14.55
N LYS A 489 34.27 -13.76 -15.49
CA LYS A 489 35.73 -13.69 -15.69
C LYS A 489 36.15 -12.29 -16.11
N GLN A 490 35.46 -11.69 -17.07
CA GLN A 490 35.75 -10.33 -17.55
C GLN A 490 35.57 -9.29 -16.43
N LYS A 491 34.46 -9.36 -15.68
CA LYS A 491 34.21 -8.47 -14.53
C LYS A 491 35.33 -8.54 -13.51
N ARG A 492 35.74 -9.76 -13.12
CA ARG A 492 36.86 -9.97 -12.19
C ARG A 492 38.17 -9.35 -12.69
N LEU A 493 38.50 -9.53 -13.97
CA LEU A 493 39.70 -8.96 -14.57
C LEU A 493 39.66 -7.43 -14.60
N MET A 494 38.50 -6.84 -14.87
CA MET A 494 38.31 -5.39 -14.78
C MET A 494 38.52 -4.88 -13.35
N THR A 495 37.89 -5.52 -12.35
CA THR A 495 38.07 -5.12 -10.93
C THR A 495 39.52 -5.25 -10.47
N GLU A 496 40.18 -6.38 -10.74
CA GLU A 496 41.59 -6.58 -10.43
C GLU A 496 42.50 -5.56 -11.15
N GLY A 497 42.18 -5.23 -12.41
CA GLY A 497 42.87 -4.21 -13.18
C GLY A 497 42.71 -2.81 -12.59
N THR A 498 41.49 -2.42 -12.21
CA THR A 498 41.20 -1.14 -11.55
C THR A 498 41.92 -1.02 -10.19
N ASP A 499 41.92 -2.08 -9.38
CA ASP A 499 42.65 -2.10 -8.10
C ASP A 499 44.16 -1.96 -8.30
N LEU A 500 44.71 -2.62 -9.33
CA LEU A 500 46.12 -2.48 -9.70
C LEU A 500 46.44 -1.07 -10.20
N PHE A 501 45.55 -0.44 -10.98
CA PHE A 501 45.69 0.95 -11.40
C PHE A 501 45.71 1.90 -10.20
N ASN A 502 44.81 1.69 -9.24
CA ASN A 502 44.74 2.51 -8.03
C ASN A 502 45.97 2.33 -7.12
N ARG A 503 46.71 1.21 -7.24
CA ARG A 503 47.90 0.89 -6.44
C ARG A 503 49.24 1.12 -7.15
N HIS A 504 49.30 1.18 -8.48
CA HIS A 504 50.54 1.17 -9.27
C HIS A 504 50.50 2.02 -10.56
N SER A 505 51.67 2.33 -11.16
CA SER A 505 51.77 3.15 -12.38
C SER A 505 51.17 2.48 -13.64
N ARG A 506 50.66 3.29 -14.58
CA ARG A 506 49.99 2.88 -15.85
C ARG A 506 50.71 1.80 -16.67
N LYS A 507 52.03 1.65 -16.55
CA LYS A 507 52.81 0.61 -17.26
C LYS A 507 52.54 -0.81 -16.76
N LYS A 508 52.15 -1.00 -15.50
CA LYS A 508 51.81 -2.33 -14.96
C LYS A 508 50.41 -2.79 -15.39
N GLU A 509 49.50 -1.85 -15.62
CA GLU A 509 48.13 -2.09 -16.10
C GLU A 509 48.12 -2.62 -17.54
N LEU A 510 48.80 -1.94 -18.47
CA LEU A 510 48.88 -2.39 -19.87
C LEU A 510 49.46 -3.82 -19.96
N ASN A 511 50.49 -4.10 -19.16
CA ASN A 511 51.08 -5.44 -19.07
C ASN A 511 50.18 -6.48 -18.37
N PHE A 512 49.23 -6.05 -17.53
CA PHE A 512 48.29 -6.95 -16.86
C PHE A 512 47.20 -7.43 -17.82
N PHE A 513 46.62 -6.53 -18.61
CA PHE A 513 45.62 -6.87 -19.61
C PHE A 513 46.23 -7.62 -20.81
N VAL A 514 47.40 -7.19 -21.30
CA VAL A 514 48.12 -7.83 -22.43
C VAL A 514 48.55 -9.27 -22.11
N LYS A 515 48.84 -9.61 -20.85
CA LYS A 515 49.23 -10.98 -20.46
C LYS A 515 48.07 -11.95 -20.31
N ARG A 516 46.83 -11.47 -20.36
CA ARG A 516 45.63 -12.25 -20.02
C ARG A 516 44.62 -12.34 -21.17
N ASP A 517 45.05 -11.98 -22.39
CA ASP A 517 44.24 -11.98 -23.62
C ASP A 517 42.85 -11.33 -23.41
N CYS A 518 42.85 -10.15 -22.78
CA CYS A 518 41.67 -9.29 -22.64
C CYS A 518 41.56 -8.28 -23.78
#